data_AF-A0A9P3HJF3-F1
#
_entry.id   AF-A0A9P3HJF3-F1
#
_cell.length_a   1.000
_cell.length_b   1.000
_cell.length_c   1.000
_cell.angle_alpha   90.00
_cell.angle_beta   90.00
_cell.angle_gamma   90.00
#
_symmetry.space_group_name_H-M   'P 1'
#
loop_
_entity.id
_entity.type
_entity.pdbx_description
1 polymer ?
#
loop_
_entity_poly.entity_id
_entity_poly.type
_entity_poly.pdbx_seq_one_letter_code
_entity_poly.pdbx_strand_id
1 'polypeptide(L)'
;MRLIDLFGQNVARPVRKDREQERKFVLGVVLMTRQGKMNNNGKIRYNVVVRNPDVEACPVGALAFYLLEYWLPTSSSAAPPPRVEDHDWVNYHLLSKSTTRTSEIRYATQYKQTREVQDYLNIGVKGKATHLSRRLGAFLARLTGATHEDISKHGGWGTNRLITHYLDGVDASVALQMAGFENGRTENFWLERNVIPDLELQRMVFPFIERACSNPEDKKHYDPFWIQTIDNIMLDRSIFYGRQEENIKIKKNQEKGCTESSL
;
A
#
# COMPACT_ATOMS: atom_id res chain seq x y z
N MET A 1 4.09 6.76 -12.09
CA MET A 1 3.84 5.51 -11.35
C MET A 1 2.44 5.04 -11.71
N ARG A 2 2.34 3.80 -12.17
CA ARG A 2 1.05 3.21 -12.55
C ARG A 2 0.40 2.61 -11.33
N LEU A 3 -0.91 2.44 -11.40
CA LEU A 3 -1.69 1.83 -10.36
C LEU A 3 -1.22 0.38 -10.15
N ILE A 4 -1.02 -0.38 -11.24
CA ILE A 4 -0.49 -1.76 -11.21
C ILE A 4 0.87 -1.89 -10.47
N ASP A 5 1.66 -0.82 -10.37
CA ASP A 5 2.96 -0.83 -9.69
C ASP A 5 2.84 -0.95 -8.16
N LEU A 6 1.67 -0.65 -7.58
CA LEU A 6 1.39 -0.93 -6.15
C LEU A 6 1.26 -2.44 -5.88
N PHE A 7 1.15 -3.25 -6.93
CA PHE A 7 0.71 -4.63 -6.84
C PHE A 7 1.83 -5.59 -7.23
N GLY A 8 2.70 -5.89 -6.27
CA GLY A 8 3.76 -6.88 -6.45
C GLY A 8 3.22 -8.27 -6.78
N GLN A 9 3.14 -8.63 -8.07
CA GLN A 9 2.57 -9.92 -8.53
C GLN A 9 3.35 -11.17 -8.11
N ASN A 10 4.46 -11.05 -7.37
CA ASN A 10 5.33 -12.18 -7.00
C ASN A 10 5.93 -12.08 -5.59
N VAL A 11 5.30 -11.35 -4.65
CA VAL A 11 5.76 -11.40 -3.26
C VAL A 11 5.18 -12.66 -2.63
N ALA A 12 6.02 -13.68 -2.45
CA ALA A 12 5.65 -14.88 -1.72
C ALA A 12 5.06 -14.49 -0.37
N ARG A 13 3.82 -14.91 -0.10
CA ARG A 13 3.24 -14.73 1.23
C ARG A 13 4.02 -15.60 2.20
N PRO A 14 4.45 -15.09 3.35
CA PRO A 14 5.02 -15.94 4.38
C PRO A 14 4.00 -17.03 4.73
N VAL A 15 4.41 -18.29 4.64
CA VAL A 15 3.58 -19.45 4.97
C VAL A 15 3.26 -19.40 6.46
N ARG A 16 1.97 -19.28 6.80
CA ARG A 16 1.43 -19.25 8.17
C ARG A 16 1.67 -20.61 8.84
N LYS A 17 2.73 -20.73 9.66
CA LYS A 17 3.07 -22.00 10.31
C LYS A 17 2.50 -22.19 11.73
N ASP A 18 2.21 -21.13 12.47
CA ASP A 18 1.80 -21.25 13.88
C ASP A 18 0.50 -20.50 14.21
N ARG A 19 -0.41 -21.17 14.92
CA ARG A 19 -1.74 -20.66 15.32
C ARG A 19 -1.74 -19.84 16.61
N GLU A 20 -0.75 -20.00 17.48
CA GLU A 20 -0.65 -19.27 18.77
C GLU A 20 0.07 -17.93 18.66
N GLN A 21 0.67 -17.65 17.50
CA GLN A 21 1.24 -16.36 17.15
C GLN A 21 0.41 -15.75 16.03
N GLU A 22 -0.79 -15.29 16.36
CA GLU A 22 -1.42 -14.13 15.70
C GLU A 22 -0.54 -12.88 15.95
N ARG A 23 0.74 -12.97 15.57
CA ARG A 23 1.72 -11.91 15.69
C ARG A 23 1.27 -10.80 14.77
N LYS A 24 0.62 -9.79 15.32
CA LYS A 24 1.16 -8.43 15.34
C LYS A 24 2.07 -8.13 14.12
N PHE A 25 1.50 -7.98 12.92
CA PHE A 25 2.20 -7.57 11.70
C PHE A 25 1.80 -6.14 11.35
N VAL A 26 2.74 -5.27 10.93
CA VAL A 26 2.35 -4.01 10.26
C VAL A 26 2.23 -4.24 8.77
N LEU A 27 1.14 -3.69 8.23
CA LEU A 27 0.93 -3.59 6.82
C LEU A 27 1.98 -2.67 6.17
N GLY A 28 2.76 -3.25 5.26
CA GLY A 28 3.61 -2.53 4.31
C GLY A 28 3.03 -2.59 2.90
N VAL A 29 3.05 -1.47 2.19
CA VAL A 29 2.76 -1.41 0.75
C VAL A 29 4.09 -1.41 0.01
N VAL A 30 4.28 -2.40 -0.86
CA VAL A 30 5.48 -2.52 -1.70
C VAL A 30 5.21 -1.88 -3.06
N LEU A 31 6.00 -0.87 -3.38
CA LEU A 31 5.97 -0.14 -4.65
C LEU A 31 7.03 -0.72 -5.59
N MET A 32 6.60 -1.23 -6.74
CA MET A 32 7.51 -1.65 -7.80
C MET A 32 7.85 -0.49 -8.72
N THR A 33 9.12 -0.35 -9.07
CA THR A 33 9.58 0.66 -10.02
C THR A 33 10.45 -0.01 -11.08
N ARG A 34 9.97 0.04 -12.33
CA ARG A 34 10.69 -0.50 -13.50
C ARG A 34 11.54 0.56 -14.21
N GLN A 35 11.14 1.82 -14.08
CA GLN A 35 11.79 2.94 -14.72
C GLN A 35 12.17 4.01 -13.69
N GLY A 36 13.31 4.62 -13.90
CA GLY A 36 13.80 5.71 -13.07
C GLY A 36 15.11 6.25 -13.60
N LYS A 37 15.43 7.51 -13.30
CA LYS A 37 16.64 8.18 -13.81
C LYS A 37 17.94 7.41 -13.52
N MET A 38 17.96 6.66 -12.42
CA MET A 38 19.12 5.88 -11.97
C MET A 38 19.02 4.39 -12.33
N ASN A 39 17.96 3.96 -13.02
CA ASN A 39 17.69 2.57 -13.35
C ASN A 39 17.87 2.30 -14.85
N ASN A 40 19.10 2.47 -15.33
CA ASN A 40 19.42 2.34 -16.75
C ASN A 40 19.30 0.90 -17.28
N ASN A 41 19.30 -0.08 -16.38
CA ASN A 41 19.29 -1.51 -16.75
C ASN A 41 17.86 -2.09 -16.80
N GLY A 42 16.83 -1.29 -16.54
CA GLY A 42 15.42 -1.74 -16.56
C GLY A 42 15.05 -2.79 -15.50
N LYS A 43 15.89 -2.97 -14.47
CA LYS A 43 15.64 -3.91 -13.38
C LYS A 43 14.42 -3.49 -12.55
N ILE A 44 13.69 -4.45 -11.99
CA ILE A 44 12.61 -4.14 -11.05
C ILE A 44 13.25 -3.74 -9.73
N ARG A 45 12.92 -2.53 -9.24
CA ARG A 45 13.29 -2.06 -7.91
C ARG A 45 12.07 -2.02 -7.02
N TYR A 46 12.23 -2.39 -5.77
CA TYR A 46 11.16 -2.38 -4.79
C TYR A 46 11.42 -1.28 -3.76
N ASN A 47 10.39 -0.51 -3.45
CA ASN A 47 10.37 0.40 -2.32
C ASN A 47 9.23 -0.06 -1.41
N VAL A 48 9.31 0.25 -0.13
CA VAL A 48 8.25 -0.10 0.81
C VAL A 48 7.88 1.12 1.64
N VAL A 49 6.59 1.29 1.84
CA VAL A 49 6.04 2.24 2.79
C VAL A 49 5.22 1.47 3.81
N VAL A 50 5.33 1.85 5.08
CA VAL A 50 4.63 1.18 6.18
C VAL A 50 3.69 2.17 6.85
N ARG A 51 2.70 1.67 7.59
CA ARG A 51 1.83 2.53 8.39
C ARG A 51 2.65 3.28 9.45
N ASN A 52 2.28 4.53 9.70
CA ASN A 52 2.80 5.36 10.77
C ASN A 52 1.71 5.49 11.87
N PRO A 53 2.06 5.46 13.17
CA PRO A 53 1.12 5.77 14.25
C PRO A 53 0.50 7.18 14.13
N ASP A 54 1.26 8.14 13.63
CA ASP A 54 0.75 9.46 13.27
C ASP A 54 0.00 9.37 11.93
N VAL A 55 -1.31 9.63 11.99
CA VAL A 55 -2.22 9.54 10.83
C VAL A 55 -1.88 10.57 9.77
N GLU A 56 -1.41 11.76 10.16
CA GLU A 56 -1.08 12.85 9.22
C GLU A 56 0.23 12.56 8.47
N ALA A 57 1.14 11.80 9.10
CA ALA A 57 2.39 11.35 8.50
C ALA A 57 2.29 9.97 7.81
N CYS A 58 1.16 9.27 7.93
CA CYS A 58 1.03 7.89 7.48
C CYS A 58 0.89 7.78 5.95
N PRO A 59 1.89 7.25 5.21
CA PRO A 59 1.84 7.17 3.76
C PRO A 59 0.78 6.16 3.27
N VAL A 60 0.57 5.08 4.01
CA VAL A 60 -0.48 4.08 3.71
C VAL A 60 -1.87 4.69 3.93
N GLY A 61 -2.06 5.48 5.00
CA GLY A 61 -3.29 6.21 5.29
C GLY A 61 -3.59 7.30 4.26
N ALA A 62 -2.58 8.07 3.86
CA ALA A 62 -2.73 9.07 2.81
C ALA A 62 -3.11 8.45 1.45
N LEU A 63 -2.47 7.33 1.08
CA LEU A 63 -2.84 6.55 -0.10
C LEU A 63 -4.29 6.04 0.01
N ALA A 64 -4.67 5.59 1.20
CA ALA A 64 -6.00 5.11 1.49
C ALA A 64 -7.08 6.17 1.24
N PHE A 65 -6.94 7.35 1.85
CA PHE A 65 -7.90 8.44 1.65
C PHE A 65 -7.93 8.93 0.21
N TYR A 66 -6.78 9.00 -0.46
CA TYR A 66 -6.72 9.36 -1.87
C TYR A 66 -7.53 8.40 -2.75
N LEU A 67 -7.34 7.08 -2.59
CA LEU A 67 -8.09 6.09 -3.38
C LEU A 67 -9.58 6.11 -3.05
N LEU A 68 -9.94 6.42 -1.81
CA LEU A 68 -11.32 6.58 -1.39
C LEU A 68 -11.97 7.76 -2.13
N GLU A 69 -11.38 8.94 -2.06
CA GLU A 69 -11.86 10.12 -2.78
C GLU A 69 -11.92 9.89 -4.29
N TYR A 70 -10.91 9.20 -4.84
CA TYR A 70 -10.79 8.95 -6.26
C TYR A 70 -11.86 7.99 -6.80
N TRP A 71 -12.38 7.06 -5.97
CA TRP A 71 -13.39 6.08 -6.38
C TRP A 71 -14.79 6.27 -5.79
N LEU A 72 -14.95 7.16 -4.82
CA LEU A 72 -16.27 7.46 -4.27
C LEU A 72 -17.11 8.25 -5.27
N PRO A 73 -18.33 7.80 -5.62
CA PRO A 73 -19.19 8.43 -6.63
C PRO A 73 -19.54 9.90 -6.36
N THR A 74 -19.37 10.37 -5.13
CA THR A 74 -19.66 11.74 -4.69
C THR A 74 -18.59 12.77 -5.11
N SER A 75 -17.40 12.35 -5.56
CA SER A 75 -16.40 13.30 -6.05
C SER A 75 -16.66 13.65 -7.53
N SER A 76 -16.51 14.92 -7.90
CA SER A 76 -16.66 15.39 -9.28
C SER A 76 -15.61 14.80 -10.24
N SER A 77 -14.61 14.10 -9.70
CA SER A 77 -13.54 13.39 -10.40
C SER A 77 -13.59 11.87 -10.22
N ALA A 78 -14.70 11.34 -9.69
CA ALA A 78 -14.83 9.94 -9.35
C ALA A 78 -14.65 9.05 -10.59
N ALA A 79 -13.59 8.24 -10.58
CA ALA A 79 -13.43 7.14 -11.52
C ALA A 79 -13.94 5.86 -10.86
N PRO A 80 -14.67 4.97 -11.56
CA PRO A 80 -14.93 3.65 -11.01
C PRO A 80 -13.61 2.92 -10.73
N PRO A 81 -13.58 2.04 -9.71
CA PRO A 81 -12.42 1.19 -9.47
C PRO A 81 -12.12 0.35 -10.72
N PRO A 82 -10.84 0.04 -10.99
CA PRO A 82 -10.45 -0.73 -12.17
C PRO A 82 -11.15 -2.08 -12.23
N ARG A 83 -11.54 -2.49 -13.44
CA ARG A 83 -12.13 -3.79 -13.73
C ARG A 83 -11.26 -4.55 -14.72
N VAL A 84 -11.28 -5.88 -14.68
CA VAL A 84 -10.39 -6.71 -15.51
C VAL A 84 -10.74 -6.64 -17.00
N GLU A 85 -11.98 -6.33 -17.35
CA GLU A 85 -12.43 -6.16 -18.73
C GLU A 85 -11.85 -4.89 -19.38
N ASP A 86 -11.49 -3.92 -18.56
CA ASP A 86 -10.94 -2.65 -19.01
C ASP A 86 -9.44 -2.80 -19.27
N HIS A 87 -9.05 -3.29 -20.44
CA HIS A 87 -7.64 -3.56 -20.78
C HIS A 87 -6.68 -2.38 -20.54
N ASP A 88 -7.19 -1.14 -20.50
CA ASP A 88 -6.39 0.05 -20.21
C ASP A 88 -6.05 0.22 -18.72
N TRP A 89 -6.65 -0.58 -17.82
CA TRP A 89 -6.44 -0.49 -16.37
C TRP A 89 -4.97 -0.62 -15.96
N VAL A 90 -4.20 -1.41 -16.70
CA VAL A 90 -2.75 -1.59 -16.50
C VAL A 90 -1.94 -0.31 -16.74
N ASN A 91 -2.52 0.64 -17.48
CA ASN A 91 -1.92 1.92 -17.83
C ASN A 91 -2.43 3.08 -16.96
N TYR A 92 -3.36 2.82 -16.03
CA TYR A 92 -3.85 3.84 -15.12
C TYR A 92 -2.73 4.33 -14.22
N HIS A 93 -2.59 5.64 -14.12
CA HIS A 93 -1.65 6.29 -13.23
C HIS A 93 -2.26 6.40 -11.84
N LEU A 94 -1.45 6.16 -10.80
CA LEU A 94 -1.92 6.35 -9.42
C LEU A 94 -2.38 7.80 -9.23
N LEU A 95 -1.51 8.75 -9.59
CA LEU A 95 -1.84 10.17 -9.66
C LEU A 95 -2.08 10.51 -11.13
N SER A 96 -3.34 10.70 -11.50
CA SER A 96 -3.75 11.00 -12.86
C SER A 96 -4.48 12.35 -12.92
N LYS A 97 -4.64 12.88 -14.13
CA LYS A 97 -5.54 14.01 -14.33
C LYS A 97 -6.98 13.51 -14.17
N SER A 98 -7.84 14.26 -13.47
CA SER A 98 -9.24 13.86 -13.25
C SER A 98 -9.99 13.45 -14.53
N THR A 99 -9.60 14.00 -15.69
CA THR A 99 -10.21 13.72 -16.99
C THR A 99 -9.62 12.52 -17.74
N THR A 100 -8.43 12.03 -17.37
CA THR A 100 -7.71 11.01 -18.15
C THR A 100 -6.79 10.18 -17.25
N ARG A 101 -7.18 8.92 -17.02
CA ARG A 101 -6.51 8.02 -16.07
C ARG A 101 -5.16 7.49 -16.56
N THR A 102 -4.98 7.38 -17.87
CA THR A 102 -3.78 6.84 -18.51
C THR A 102 -2.66 7.88 -18.67
N SER A 103 -2.96 9.15 -18.41
CA SER A 103 -1.98 10.24 -18.51
C SER A 103 -1.35 10.55 -17.17
N GLU A 104 -0.02 10.63 -17.15
CA GLU A 104 0.73 11.10 -15.99
C GLU A 104 0.44 12.57 -15.68
N ILE A 105 0.51 12.94 -14.40
CA ILE A 105 0.52 14.34 -14.00
C ILE A 105 1.78 15.03 -14.57
N ARG A 106 1.60 16.17 -15.23
CA ARG A 106 2.73 16.92 -15.78
C ARG A 106 3.58 17.49 -14.65
N TYR A 107 4.89 17.52 -14.87
CA TYR A 107 5.83 18.14 -13.93
C TYR A 107 5.44 19.57 -13.54
N ALA A 108 5.02 20.38 -14.51
CA ALA A 108 4.60 21.77 -14.26
C ALA A 108 3.41 21.86 -13.29
N THR A 109 2.44 20.95 -13.39
CA THR A 109 1.30 20.86 -12.49
C THR A 109 1.75 20.47 -11.08
N GLN A 110 2.57 19.42 -10.96
CA GLN A 110 3.12 18.99 -9.67
C GLN A 110 3.96 20.11 -9.03
N TYR A 111 4.79 20.80 -9.81
CA TYR A 111 5.61 21.92 -9.34
C TYR A 111 4.74 23.06 -8.81
N LYS A 112 3.71 23.46 -9.56
CA LYS A 112 2.77 24.52 -9.16
C LYS A 112 2.09 24.17 -7.83
N GLN A 113 1.46 23.00 -7.74
CA GLN A 113 0.79 22.56 -6.51
C GLN A 113 1.75 22.45 -5.32
N THR A 114 2.95 21.94 -5.55
CA THR A 114 3.98 21.85 -4.50
C THR A 114 4.39 23.24 -4.00
N ARG A 115 4.48 24.23 -4.90
CA ARG A 115 4.80 25.62 -4.53
C ARG A 115 3.65 26.28 -3.77
N GLU A 116 2.42 26.12 -4.22
CA GLU A 116 1.24 26.65 -3.51
C GLU A 116 1.19 26.15 -2.06
N VAL A 117 1.46 24.87 -1.82
CA VAL A 117 1.55 24.30 -0.46
C VAL A 117 2.75 24.87 0.31
N GLN A 118 3.91 24.99 -0.31
CA GLN A 118 5.10 25.57 0.35
C GLN A 118 4.88 27.03 0.74
N ASP A 119 4.29 27.82 -0.14
CA ASP A 119 4.01 29.24 0.09
C ASP A 119 2.96 29.40 1.18
N TYR A 120 1.88 28.60 1.15
CA TYR A 120 0.86 28.56 2.21
C TYR A 120 1.44 28.22 3.59
N LEU A 121 2.37 27.26 3.64
CA LEU A 121 3.03 26.85 4.88
C LEU A 121 4.25 27.72 5.24
N ASN A 122 4.54 28.79 4.49
CA ASN A 122 5.71 29.65 4.67
C ASN A 122 7.06 28.89 4.65
N ILE A 123 7.17 27.83 3.84
CA ILE A 123 8.36 27.02 3.69
C ILE A 123 9.32 27.67 2.68
N GLY A 124 10.26 28.46 3.18
CA GLY A 124 11.24 29.23 2.39
C GLY A 124 12.37 28.41 1.75
N VAL A 125 12.06 27.33 1.03
CA VAL A 125 13.09 26.48 0.39
C VAL A 125 13.45 26.97 -1.01
N LYS A 126 14.71 27.42 -1.14
CA LYS A 126 15.34 27.75 -2.43
C LYS A 126 15.70 26.47 -3.20
N GLY A 127 15.41 26.42 -4.50
CA GLY A 127 15.77 25.29 -5.39
C GLY A 127 14.57 24.57 -6.02
N LYS A 128 14.73 23.28 -6.36
CA LYS A 128 13.70 22.47 -7.02
C LYS A 128 12.58 22.11 -6.04
N ALA A 129 11.42 22.77 -6.16
CA ALA A 129 10.26 22.59 -5.27
C ALA A 129 9.89 21.12 -5.06
N THR A 130 9.81 20.35 -6.15
CA THR A 130 9.42 18.93 -6.15
C THR A 130 10.47 17.99 -5.58
N HIS A 131 11.69 18.48 -5.30
CA HIS A 131 12.75 17.70 -4.64
C HIS A 131 12.73 17.84 -3.11
N LEU A 132 11.91 18.74 -2.56
CA LEU A 132 11.88 18.99 -1.12
C LEU A 132 11.60 17.72 -0.33
N SER A 133 10.62 16.92 -0.76
CA SER A 133 10.27 15.65 -0.13
C SER A 133 11.43 14.65 -0.11
N ARG A 134 12.28 14.62 -1.15
CA ARG A 134 13.47 13.76 -1.17
C ARG A 134 14.52 14.20 -0.17
N ARG A 135 14.74 15.51 -0.06
CA ARG A 135 15.68 16.09 0.91
C ARG A 135 15.20 15.87 2.33
N LEU A 136 13.93 16.13 2.60
CA LEU A 136 13.31 15.92 3.91
C LEU A 136 13.27 14.44 4.27
N GLY A 137 12.90 13.56 3.35
CA GLY A 137 12.89 12.11 3.59
C GLY A 137 14.26 11.58 4.00
N ALA A 138 15.33 11.94 3.28
CA ALA A 138 16.70 11.56 3.65
C ALA A 138 17.14 12.18 4.98
N PHE A 139 16.74 13.43 5.25
CA PHE A 139 17.03 14.09 6.53
C PHE A 139 16.32 13.41 7.71
N LEU A 140 15.02 13.11 7.58
CA LEU A 140 14.23 12.40 8.58
C LEU A 140 14.76 10.99 8.84
N ALA A 141 15.09 10.25 7.79
CA ALA A 141 15.71 8.92 7.92
C ALA A 141 17.04 8.98 8.70
N ARG A 142 17.85 10.02 8.48
CA ARG A 142 19.06 10.25 9.28
C ARG A 142 18.74 10.53 10.75
N LEU A 143 17.71 11.32 11.04
CA LEU A 143 17.29 11.61 12.41
C LEU A 143 16.77 10.36 13.14
N THR A 144 16.20 9.40 12.42
CA THR A 144 15.76 8.12 12.99
C THR A 144 16.88 7.10 13.16
N GLY A 145 18.14 7.47 12.86
CA GLY A 145 19.31 6.63 13.04
C GLY A 145 19.70 5.76 11.83
N ALA A 146 19.06 5.96 10.67
CA ALA A 146 19.41 5.20 9.46
C ALA A 146 20.82 5.57 8.99
N THR A 147 21.59 4.56 8.58
CA THR A 147 22.93 4.79 8.05
C THR A 147 22.86 5.45 6.67
N HIS A 148 23.96 6.07 6.24
CA HIS A 148 24.05 6.61 4.88
C HIS A 148 23.83 5.53 3.81
N GLU A 149 24.30 4.31 4.06
CA GLU A 149 24.14 3.15 3.17
C GLU A 149 22.67 2.74 3.05
N ASP A 150 21.95 2.66 4.18
CA ASP A 150 20.52 2.35 4.19
C ASP A 150 19.70 3.42 3.48
N ILE A 151 19.99 4.70 3.73
CA ILE A 151 19.33 5.83 3.06
C ILE A 151 19.60 5.80 1.55
N SER A 152 20.84 5.53 1.15
CA SER A 152 21.21 5.43 -0.27
C SER A 152 20.53 4.25 -0.97
N LYS A 153 20.42 3.11 -0.28
CA LYS A 153 19.71 1.91 -0.77
C LYS A 153 18.21 2.18 -0.88
N HIS A 154 17.57 2.72 0.16
CA HIS A 154 16.15 3.07 0.17
C HIS A 154 15.81 4.15 -0.87
N GLY A 155 16.68 5.14 -1.07
CA GLY A 155 16.52 6.17 -2.10
C GLY A 155 16.83 5.70 -3.53
N GLY A 156 17.35 4.47 -3.70
CA GLY A 156 17.76 3.93 -5.00
C GLY A 156 18.96 4.66 -5.61
N TRP A 157 19.82 5.25 -4.78
CA TRP A 157 21.02 6.02 -5.16
C TRP A 157 22.29 5.18 -5.18
N GLY A 158 22.25 3.95 -4.68
CA GLY A 158 23.37 3.01 -4.78
C GLY A 158 23.73 2.72 -6.24
N THR A 159 24.96 3.02 -6.64
CA THR A 159 25.50 2.73 -7.98
C THR A 159 26.48 1.56 -7.99
N ASN A 160 26.78 0.97 -6.83
CA ASN A 160 27.73 -0.14 -6.74
C ASN A 160 27.17 -1.39 -7.43
N ARG A 161 28.03 -2.13 -8.14
CA ARG A 161 27.71 -3.43 -8.76
C ARG A 161 27.12 -4.41 -7.75
N LEU A 162 27.59 -4.41 -6.49
CA LEU A 162 27.05 -5.28 -5.44
C LEU A 162 25.56 -5.00 -5.19
N ILE A 163 25.21 -3.74 -4.98
CA ILE A 163 23.83 -3.28 -4.77
C ILE A 163 22.97 -3.54 -6.02
N THR A 164 23.55 -3.30 -7.20
CA THR A 164 22.81 -3.36 -8.47
C THR A 164 22.60 -4.79 -8.97
N HIS A 165 23.47 -5.75 -8.64
CA HIS A 165 23.43 -7.12 -9.17
C HIS A 165 23.14 -8.21 -8.15
N TYR A 166 23.44 -8.00 -6.86
CA TYR A 166 23.44 -9.07 -5.87
C TYR A 166 22.53 -8.79 -4.66
N LEU A 167 22.26 -7.52 -4.34
CA LEU A 167 21.40 -7.13 -3.21
C LEU A 167 20.03 -6.64 -3.69
N ASP A 168 19.39 -7.44 -4.56
CA ASP A 168 18.01 -7.21 -5.00
C ASP A 168 17.05 -7.66 -3.87
N GLY A 169 16.34 -6.72 -3.24
CA GLY A 169 15.41 -7.03 -2.15
C GLY A 169 14.69 -5.81 -1.58
N VAL A 170 13.54 -6.04 -0.93
CA VAL A 170 12.81 -5.00 -0.19
C VAL A 170 13.53 -4.77 1.13
N ASP A 171 14.13 -3.58 1.28
CA ASP A 171 14.66 -3.15 2.58
C ASP A 171 13.62 -2.28 3.30
N ALA A 172 12.96 -2.88 4.29
CA ALA A 172 11.96 -2.21 5.11
C ALA A 172 12.57 -1.44 6.28
N SER A 173 13.87 -1.59 6.57
CA SER A 173 14.49 -1.02 7.78
C SER A 173 14.31 0.49 7.88
N VAL A 174 14.62 1.22 6.81
CA VAL A 174 14.45 2.69 6.75
C VAL A 174 12.97 3.07 6.84
N ALA A 175 12.09 2.35 6.15
CA ALA A 175 10.66 2.62 6.20
C ALA A 175 10.10 2.42 7.62
N LEU A 176 10.56 1.39 8.32
CA LEU A 176 10.19 1.10 9.70
C LEU A 176 10.73 2.16 10.67
N GLN A 177 12.00 2.53 10.54
CA GLN A 177 12.58 3.61 11.36
C GLN A 177 11.85 4.94 11.15
N MET A 178 11.53 5.29 9.90
CA MET A 178 10.75 6.48 9.56
C MET A 178 9.30 6.45 10.07
N ALA A 179 8.76 5.26 10.34
CA ALA A 179 7.47 5.09 10.99
C ALA A 179 7.55 5.07 12.53
N GLY A 180 8.73 5.39 13.10
CA GLY A 180 8.95 5.48 14.54
C GLY A 180 9.26 4.13 15.20
N PHE A 181 9.54 3.08 14.43
CA PHE A 181 9.89 1.78 14.99
C PHE A 181 11.39 1.71 15.33
N GLU A 182 11.69 1.42 16.59
CA GLU A 182 13.05 1.28 17.08
C GLU A 182 13.82 0.17 16.34
N ASN A 183 15.07 0.46 15.99
CA ASN A 183 16.02 -0.48 15.37
C ASN A 183 15.60 -1.07 14.01
N GLY A 184 14.52 -0.60 13.39
CA GLY A 184 14.09 -1.04 12.05
C GLY A 184 13.81 -2.54 11.91
N ARG A 185 13.53 -3.25 13.02
CA ARG A 185 13.32 -4.71 13.03
C ARG A 185 11.88 -5.07 12.68
N THR A 186 11.70 -6.08 11.83
CA THR A 186 10.40 -6.60 11.36
C THR A 186 9.77 -7.62 12.33
N GLU A 187 10.36 -7.83 13.51
CA GLU A 187 10.06 -9.01 14.33
C GLU A 187 8.97 -8.76 15.40
N ASN A 188 8.70 -7.49 15.74
CA ASN A 188 7.85 -7.09 16.88
C ASN A 188 6.95 -5.89 16.59
N PHE A 189 6.56 -5.68 15.34
CA PHE A 189 5.93 -4.44 14.90
C PHE A 189 4.41 -4.62 14.75
N TRP A 190 3.64 -3.91 15.58
CA TRP A 190 2.18 -3.82 15.49
C TRP A 190 1.72 -2.43 15.86
N LEU A 191 0.84 -1.89 15.04
CA LEU A 191 0.13 -0.65 15.34
C LEU A 191 -1.26 -1.02 15.82
N GLU A 192 -1.48 -0.83 17.12
CA GLU A 192 -2.80 -1.00 17.70
C GLU A 192 -3.74 0.06 17.15
N ARG A 193 -4.96 -0.36 16.81
CA ARG A 193 -6.01 0.57 16.43
C ARG A 193 -6.57 1.20 17.69
N ASN A 194 -6.45 2.52 17.82
CA ASN A 194 -7.08 3.26 18.92
C ASN A 194 -8.61 3.08 18.93
N VAL A 195 -9.22 2.89 17.77
CA VAL A 195 -10.65 2.63 17.61
C VAL A 195 -10.84 1.52 16.58
N ILE A 196 -11.65 0.51 16.92
CA ILE A 196 -12.13 -0.49 15.98
C ILE A 196 -13.52 -0.02 15.54
N PRO A 197 -13.67 0.51 14.32
CA PRO A 197 -14.98 0.95 13.82
C PRO A 197 -15.92 -0.25 13.63
N ASP A 198 -17.21 -0.04 13.78
CA ASP A 198 -18.21 -1.08 13.56
C ASP A 198 -18.15 -1.65 12.13
N LEU A 199 -18.45 -2.94 12.00
CA LEU A 199 -18.36 -3.63 10.71
C LEU A 199 -19.26 -2.98 9.64
N GLU A 200 -20.42 -2.47 10.03
CA GLU A 200 -21.31 -1.75 9.12
C GLU A 200 -20.64 -0.50 8.54
N LEU A 201 -20.04 0.34 9.40
CA LEU A 201 -19.30 1.53 8.97
C LEU A 201 -18.12 1.15 8.08
N GLN A 202 -17.38 0.11 8.46
CA GLN A 202 -16.28 -0.37 7.65
C GLN A 202 -16.74 -0.74 6.24
N ARG A 203 -17.89 -1.42 6.09
CA ARG A 203 -18.45 -1.86 4.79
C ARG A 203 -18.96 -0.73 3.91
N MET A 204 -19.21 0.45 4.49
CA MET A 204 -19.55 1.65 3.72
C MET A 204 -18.35 2.20 2.94
N VAL A 205 -17.13 1.89 3.38
CA VAL A 205 -15.89 2.32 2.73
C VAL A 205 -15.52 1.28 1.67
N PHE A 206 -15.49 1.68 0.39
CA PHE A 206 -15.32 0.79 -0.78
C PHE A 206 -16.37 -0.32 -0.93
N PRO A 207 -17.66 0.03 -1.09
CA PRO A 207 -18.75 -0.96 -1.15
C PRO A 207 -18.65 -1.93 -2.33
N PHE A 208 -17.83 -1.63 -3.35
CA PHE A 208 -17.57 -2.56 -4.46
C PHE A 208 -16.79 -3.80 -4.02
N ILE A 209 -15.97 -3.70 -2.97
CA ILE A 209 -15.26 -4.86 -2.40
C ILE A 209 -16.27 -5.82 -1.80
N GLU A 210 -17.23 -5.31 -1.02
CA GLU A 210 -18.29 -6.12 -0.43
C GLU A 210 -19.12 -6.84 -1.49
N ARG A 211 -19.47 -6.15 -2.58
CA ARG A 211 -20.18 -6.76 -3.72
C ARG A 211 -19.36 -7.86 -4.37
N ALA A 212 -18.08 -7.61 -4.66
CA ALA A 212 -17.17 -8.60 -5.22
C ALA A 212 -16.95 -9.82 -4.30
N CYS A 213 -16.99 -9.62 -2.98
CA CYS A 213 -16.85 -10.71 -2.01
C CYS A 213 -18.14 -11.53 -1.84
N SER A 214 -19.31 -10.91 -1.99
CA SER A 214 -20.61 -11.55 -1.77
C SER A 214 -21.24 -12.15 -3.03
N ASN A 215 -20.96 -11.58 -4.20
CA ASN A 215 -21.52 -12.02 -5.48
C ASN A 215 -20.42 -12.59 -6.41
N PRO A 216 -20.46 -13.89 -6.73
CA PRO A 216 -19.52 -14.51 -7.65
C PRO A 216 -19.50 -13.89 -9.05
N GLU A 217 -20.61 -13.32 -9.52
CA GLU A 217 -20.67 -12.64 -10.82
C GLU A 217 -19.91 -11.30 -10.78
N ASP A 218 -20.10 -10.50 -9.72
CA ASP A 218 -19.34 -9.26 -9.54
C ASP A 218 -17.84 -9.52 -9.34
N LYS A 219 -17.49 -10.64 -8.67
CA LYS A 219 -16.11 -11.04 -8.42
C LYS A 219 -15.29 -11.19 -9.70
N LYS A 220 -15.90 -11.67 -10.79
CA LYS A 220 -15.23 -11.90 -12.07
C LYS A 220 -14.69 -10.61 -12.68
N HIS A 221 -15.29 -9.46 -12.35
CA HIS A 221 -14.90 -8.15 -12.86
C HIS A 221 -13.67 -7.56 -12.18
N TYR A 222 -13.13 -8.18 -11.13
CA TYR A 222 -12.02 -7.63 -10.36
C TYR A 222 -10.87 -8.63 -10.23
N ASP A 223 -9.65 -8.12 -10.30
CA ASP A 223 -8.47 -8.93 -10.01
C ASP A 223 -8.46 -9.32 -8.51
N PRO A 224 -8.30 -10.61 -8.15
CA PRO A 224 -8.34 -11.02 -6.75
C PRO A 224 -7.22 -10.42 -5.90
N PHE A 225 -6.04 -10.20 -6.48
CA PHE A 225 -4.90 -9.58 -5.82
C PHE A 225 -5.15 -8.09 -5.59
N TRP A 226 -5.80 -7.44 -6.56
CA TRP A 226 -6.29 -6.06 -6.45
C TRP A 226 -7.26 -5.88 -5.27
N ILE A 227 -8.33 -6.68 -5.21
CA ILE A 227 -9.33 -6.60 -4.13
C ILE A 227 -8.69 -6.82 -2.77
N GLN A 228 -7.84 -7.85 -2.65
CA GLN A 228 -7.18 -8.14 -1.39
C GLN A 228 -6.23 -7.04 -0.93
N THR A 229 -5.52 -6.39 -1.86
CA THR A 229 -4.59 -5.32 -1.52
C THR A 229 -5.33 -4.08 -1.03
N ILE A 230 -6.45 -3.71 -1.65
CA ILE A 230 -7.26 -2.58 -1.17
C ILE A 230 -7.90 -2.90 0.19
N ASP A 231 -8.43 -4.11 0.38
CA ASP A 231 -8.95 -4.55 1.68
C ASP A 231 -7.87 -4.48 2.78
N ASN A 232 -6.64 -4.90 2.46
CA ASN A 232 -5.51 -4.78 3.38
C ASN A 232 -5.16 -3.31 3.68
N ILE A 233 -4.96 -2.47 2.66
CA ILE A 233 -4.56 -1.03 2.80
C ILE A 233 -5.49 -0.27 3.74
N MET A 234 -6.80 -0.54 3.65
CA MET A 234 -7.83 0.28 4.27
C MET A 234 -8.33 -0.31 5.59
N LEU A 235 -8.61 -1.61 5.56
CA LEU A 235 -9.48 -2.23 6.54
C LEU A 235 -8.70 -3.18 7.44
N ASP A 236 -7.50 -3.61 7.04
CA ASP A 236 -6.71 -4.64 7.74
C ASP A 236 -7.58 -5.86 8.09
N ARG A 237 -8.59 -6.12 7.25
CA ARG A 237 -9.61 -7.13 7.50
C ARG A 237 -9.15 -8.53 7.16
N SER A 238 -7.96 -8.71 6.61
CA SER A 238 -7.39 -10.05 6.41
C SER A 238 -7.13 -10.79 7.73
N ILE A 239 -7.13 -10.08 8.87
CA ILE A 239 -7.22 -10.64 10.22
C ILE A 239 -8.63 -11.24 10.50
N PHE A 240 -9.68 -10.65 9.92
CA PHE A 240 -11.08 -11.06 10.12
C PHE A 240 -11.57 -12.12 9.11
N TYR A 241 -11.17 -12.04 7.83
CA TYR A 241 -11.65 -12.99 6.81
C TYR A 241 -11.08 -14.41 6.96
N GLY A 242 -9.86 -14.57 7.50
CA GLY A 242 -9.35 -15.89 7.89
C GLY A 242 -10.23 -16.58 8.95
N ARG A 243 -10.85 -15.78 9.83
CA ARG A 243 -11.77 -16.24 10.87
C ARG A 243 -13.14 -16.64 10.30
N GLN A 244 -13.62 -15.98 9.24
CA GLN A 244 -14.93 -16.31 8.65
C GLN A 244 -14.91 -17.58 7.80
N GLU A 245 -13.88 -17.81 6.99
CA GLU A 245 -13.78 -19.06 6.20
C GLU A 245 -13.59 -20.30 7.09
N GLU A 246 -12.85 -20.17 8.21
CA GLU A 246 -12.74 -21.25 9.21
C GLU A 246 -14.03 -21.42 10.01
N ASN A 247 -14.72 -20.35 10.45
CA ASN A 247 -16.01 -20.48 11.13
C ASN A 247 -17.11 -21.10 10.24
N ILE A 248 -17.09 -20.83 8.94
CA ILE A 248 -17.99 -21.47 7.96
C ILE A 248 -17.63 -22.96 7.78
N LYS A 249 -16.33 -23.31 7.75
CA LYS A 249 -15.88 -24.71 7.70
C LYS A 249 -16.18 -25.48 8.99
N ILE A 250 -16.02 -24.85 10.16
CA ILE A 250 -16.31 -25.44 11.48
C ILE A 250 -17.82 -25.69 11.62
N LYS A 251 -18.67 -24.71 11.25
CA LYS A 251 -20.13 -24.92 11.23
C LYS A 251 -20.56 -26.04 10.28
N LYS A 252 -20.01 -26.08 9.06
CA LYS A 252 -20.28 -27.17 8.10
C LYS A 252 -19.82 -28.56 8.59
N ASN A 253 -18.75 -28.63 9.38
CA ASN A 253 -18.28 -29.90 9.94
C ASN A 253 -19.06 -30.32 11.20
N GLN A 254 -19.55 -29.37 12.00
CA GLN A 254 -20.44 -29.65 13.14
C GLN A 254 -21.82 -30.13 12.68
N GLU A 255 -22.36 -29.55 11.60
CA GLU A 255 -23.62 -30.00 11.00
C GLU A 255 -23.51 -31.41 10.39
N LYS A 256 -22.36 -31.77 9.81
CA LYS A 256 -22.10 -33.12 9.30
C LYS A 256 -21.88 -34.16 10.41
N GLY A 257 -21.25 -33.77 11.51
CA GLY A 257 -21.04 -34.65 12.66
C GLY A 257 -22.31 -34.98 13.45
N CYS A 258 -23.34 -34.12 13.42
CA CYS A 258 -24.64 -34.41 14.04
C CYS A 258 -25.52 -35.35 13.20
N THR A 259 -25.28 -35.48 11.89
CA THR A 259 -26.05 -36.40 11.03
C THR A 259 -25.53 -37.84 11.01
N GLU A 260 -24.32 -38.09 11.51
CA GLU A 260 -23.72 -39.44 11.54
C GLU A 260 -23.83 -40.14 12.90
N SER A 261 -24.42 -39.51 13.93
CA SER A 261 -24.65 -40.13 15.25
C SER A 261 -26.10 -40.56 15.51
N SER A 262 -26.93 -40.64 14.47
CA SER A 262 -28.34 -41.04 14.58
C SER A 262 -28.73 -42.10 13.54
N LEU A 263 -27.90 -43.14 13.42
CA LEU A 263 -28.24 -44.44 12.80
C LEU A 263 -27.75 -45.58 13.70
#